data_AF-A0AAU3PZ20-F1
#
_entry.id   AF-A0AAU3PZ20-F1
#
_cell.length_a   1.000
_cell.length_b   1.000
_cell.length_c   1.000
_cell.angle_alpha   90.00
_cell.angle_beta   90.00
_cell.angle_gamma   90.00
#
_symmetry.space_group_name_H-M   'P 1'
#
loop_
_entity.id
_entity.type
_entity.pdbx_description
1 polymer ?
#
loop_
_entity_poly.entity_id
_entity_poly.type
_entity_poly.pdbx_seq_one_letter_code
_entity_poly.pdbx_strand_id
1 'polypeptide(L)'
;MLRRRPTVEQLRASFDLELANSITGDGPRRGSGLCSEVDDLMWEIADAHPDIPQHLIDAARTEFERQVQRLQSYRATPAAVRVEASNSTPTEENPR
;
A
#
# COMPACT_ATOMS: atom_id res chain seq x y z
N MET A 1 3.53 -13.75 -15.87
CA MET A 1 3.06 -12.41 -16.31
C MET A 1 3.30 -11.43 -15.16
N LEU A 2 4.21 -10.46 -15.32
CA LEU A 2 4.43 -9.44 -14.28
C LEU A 2 3.20 -8.52 -14.24
N ARG A 3 2.27 -8.76 -13.30
CA ARG A 3 1.24 -7.76 -12.98
C ARG A 3 1.99 -6.52 -12.50
N ARG A 4 1.95 -5.44 -13.29
CA ARG A 4 2.50 -4.15 -12.87
C ARG A 4 1.86 -3.78 -11.54
N ARG A 5 2.69 -3.45 -10.55
CA ARG A 5 2.23 -2.98 -9.25
C ARG A 5 1.40 -1.70 -9.48
N PRO A 6 0.18 -1.59 -8.94
CA PRO A 6 -0.65 -0.42 -9.15
C PRO A 6 0.03 0.85 -8.66
N THR A 7 -0.20 1.96 -9.36
CA THR A 7 0.25 3.29 -8.94
C THR A 7 -0.60 3.80 -7.78
N VAL A 8 -0.11 4.82 -7.08
CA VAL A 8 -0.88 5.48 -6.00
C VAL A 8 -2.19 6.06 -6.54
N GLU A 9 -2.16 6.65 -7.73
CA GLU A 9 -3.35 7.18 -8.40
C GLU A 9 -4.36 6.09 -8.73
N GLN A 10 -3.90 4.93 -9.22
CA GLN A 10 -4.77 3.78 -9.47
C GLN A 10 -5.41 3.25 -8.19
N LEU A 11 -4.67 3.22 -7.08
CA LEU A 11 -5.21 2.81 -5.78
C LEU A 11 -6.22 3.80 -5.22
N ARG A 12 -6.00 5.11 -5.41
CA ARG A 12 -6.99 6.14 -5.04
C ARG A 12 -8.28 5.98 -5.83
N ALA A 13 -8.17 5.79 -7.15
CA ALA A 13 -9.33 5.55 -8.00
C ALA A 13 -10.07 4.27 -7.61
N SER A 14 -9.36 3.18 -7.28
CA SER A 14 -9.97 1.97 -6.73
C SER A 14 -10.67 2.24 -5.40
N PHE A 15 -10.02 2.95 -4.48
CA PHE A 15 -10.59 3.26 -3.17
C PHE A 15 -11.89 4.05 -3.28
N ASP A 16 -11.90 5.15 -4.05
CA ASP A 16 -13.07 5.99 -4.20
C ASP A 16 -14.25 5.22 -4.82
N LEU A 17 -13.95 4.36 -5.78
CA LEU A 17 -14.93 3.55 -6.47
C LEU A 17 -15.55 2.47 -5.57
N GLU A 18 -14.72 1.77 -4.79
CA GLU A 18 -15.21 0.73 -3.88
C GLU A 18 -15.87 1.33 -2.62
N LEU A 19 -15.46 2.52 -2.17
CA LEU A 19 -16.17 3.27 -1.14
C LEU A 19 -17.57 3.67 -1.63
N ALA A 20 -17.72 4.11 -2.87
CA ALA A 20 -19.03 4.44 -3.44
C ALA A 20 -19.97 3.20 -3.48
N ASN A 21 -19.45 2.03 -3.90
CA ASN A 21 -20.22 0.78 -3.88
C ASN A 21 -20.59 0.34 -2.46
N SER A 22 -19.69 0.57 -1.50
CA SER A 22 -19.95 0.24 -0.10
C SER A 22 -21.04 1.14 0.48
N ILE A 23 -21.02 2.44 0.14
CA ILE A 23 -22.05 3.39 0.57
C ILE A 23 -23.43 3.05 -0.01
N THR A 24 -23.52 2.37 -1.16
CA THR A 24 -24.81 1.88 -1.70
C THR A 24 -25.25 0.53 -1.12
N GLY A 25 -24.44 -0.08 -0.25
CA GLY A 25 -24.68 -1.40 0.34
C GLY A 25 -24.21 -2.58 -0.52
N ASP A 26 -23.55 -2.34 -1.67
CA ASP A 26 -23.07 -3.39 -2.56
C ASP A 26 -21.72 -3.99 -2.11
N GLY A 27 -20.93 -3.19 -1.37
CA GLY A 27 -19.60 -3.55 -0.88
C GLY A 27 -18.50 -3.51 -1.95
N PRO A 28 -17.25 -3.84 -1.57
CA PRO A 28 -16.10 -3.77 -2.47
C PRO A 28 -16.05 -4.95 -3.45
N ARG A 29 -15.62 -4.67 -4.67
CA ARG A 29 -15.36 -5.69 -5.68
C ARG A 29 -14.06 -6.45 -5.44
N ARG A 30 -14.08 -7.74 -5.78
CA ARG A 30 -12.90 -8.61 -5.72
C ARG A 30 -11.79 -8.09 -6.63
N GLY A 31 -10.56 -8.06 -6.10
CA GLY A 31 -9.38 -7.69 -6.87
C GLY A 31 -9.22 -6.17 -7.06
N SER A 32 -9.79 -5.37 -6.18
CA SER A 32 -9.65 -3.89 -6.10
C SER A 32 -8.18 -3.42 -6.05
N GLY A 33 -7.29 -4.28 -5.53
CA GLY A 33 -5.89 -3.95 -5.26
C GLY A 33 -5.68 -3.26 -3.91
N LEU A 34 -6.74 -3.08 -3.13
CA LEU A 34 -6.70 -2.62 -1.75
C LEU A 34 -6.18 -3.75 -0.83
N CYS A 35 -5.71 -3.37 0.35
CA CYS A 35 -5.36 -4.37 1.36
C CYS A 35 -6.63 -4.90 2.03
N SER A 36 -6.53 -6.11 2.59
CA SER A 36 -7.66 -6.78 3.24
C SER A 36 -8.31 -5.92 4.33
N GLU A 37 -7.52 -5.15 5.08
CA GLU A 37 -8.04 -4.29 6.14
C GLU A 37 -8.93 -3.15 5.60
N VAL A 38 -8.63 -2.63 4.40
CA VAL A 38 -9.48 -1.62 3.75
C VAL A 38 -10.72 -2.28 3.16
N ASP A 39 -10.59 -3.46 2.56
CA ASP A 39 -11.73 -4.22 2.03
C ASP A 39 -12.70 -4.64 3.17
N ASP A 40 -12.20 -5.01 4.35
CA ASP A 40 -13.02 -5.37 5.51
C ASP A 40 -13.83 -4.17 6.03
N LEU A 41 -13.20 -2.99 6.14
CA LEU A 41 -13.89 -1.75 6.52
C LEU A 41 -14.94 -1.33 5.50
N MET A 42 -14.70 -1.58 4.21
CA MET A 42 -15.67 -1.36 3.15
C MET A 42 -16.90 -2.28 3.28
N TRP A 43 -16.71 -3.53 3.68
CA TRP A 43 -17.83 -4.42 4.02
C TRP A 43 -18.59 -3.95 5.26
N GLU A 44 -17.91 -3.49 6.31
CA GLU A 44 -18.59 -2.92 7.49
C GLU A 44 -19.44 -1.69 7.13
N ILE A 45 -18.96 -0.84 6.22
CA ILE A 45 -19.71 0.29 5.68
C ILE A 45 -20.96 -0.19 4.93
N ALA A 46 -20.82 -1.22 4.08
CA ALA A 46 -21.92 -1.78 3.31
C ALA A 46 -22.99 -2.40 4.20
N ASP A 47 -22.59 -3.13 5.24
CA ASP A 47 -23.49 -3.77 6.21
C ASP A 47 -24.26 -2.74 7.05
N ALA A 48 -23.70 -1.55 7.27
CA ALA A 48 -24.34 -0.46 8.00
C ALA A 48 -25.35 0.35 7.17
N HIS A 49 -25.42 0.15 5.85
CA HIS A 49 -26.34 0.87 4.98
C HIS A 49 -27.83 0.60 5.38
N PRO A 50 -28.68 1.63 5.46
CA PRO A 50 -28.45 3.03 5.06
C PRO A 50 -27.90 3.96 6.16
N ASP A 51 -27.86 3.52 7.42
CA ASP A 51 -27.46 4.35 8.56
C ASP A 51 -25.95 4.20 8.84
N ILE A 52 -25.15 4.60 7.86
CA ILE A 52 -23.69 4.42 7.89
C ILE A 52 -23.08 5.37 8.91
N PRO A 53 -22.43 4.87 9.96
CA PRO A 53 -21.72 5.71 10.90
C PRO A 53 -20.50 6.37 10.25
N GLN A 54 -20.34 7.68 10.43
CA GLN A 54 -19.21 8.43 9.89
C GLN A 54 -17.85 7.87 10.31
N HIS A 55 -17.75 7.27 11.50
CA HIS A 55 -16.49 6.70 12.01
C HIS A 55 -15.99 5.52 11.17
N LEU A 56 -16.87 4.75 10.51
CA LEU A 56 -16.45 3.67 9.61
C LEU A 56 -15.81 4.23 8.34
N ILE A 57 -16.37 5.31 7.80
CA ILE A 57 -15.81 6.02 6.63
C ILE A 57 -14.43 6.60 6.99
N ASP A 58 -14.29 7.19 8.17
CA ASP A 58 -13.04 7.77 8.63
C ASP A 58 -11.97 6.70 8.89
N ALA A 59 -12.38 5.54 9.44
CA ALA A 59 -11.49 4.38 9.61
C ALA A 59 -11.00 3.85 8.26
N ALA A 60 -11.90 3.68 7.28
CA ALA A 60 -11.55 3.23 5.93
C ALA A 60 -10.54 4.17 5.25
N ARG A 61 -10.76 5.49 5.35
CA ARG A 61 -9.82 6.51 4.83
C ARG A 61 -8.47 6.46 5.52
N THR A 62 -8.46 6.29 6.84
CA THR A 62 -7.21 6.23 7.62
C THR A 62 -6.37 5.00 7.24
N GLU A 63 -6.99 3.83 7.10
CA GLU A 63 -6.27 2.62 6.73
C GLU A 63 -5.80 2.65 5.27
N PHE A 64 -6.58 3.27 4.38
CA PHE A 64 -6.14 3.53 3.00
C PHE A 64 -4.88 4.40 2.95
N GLU A 65 -4.82 5.50 3.70
CA GLU A 65 -3.62 6.35 3.74
C GLU A 65 -2.40 5.60 4.31
N ARG A 66 -2.60 4.71 5.30
CA ARG A 66 -1.53 3.81 5.78
C ARG A 66 -1.06 2.85 4.69
N GLN A 67 -1.96 2.31 3.87
CA GLN A 67 -1.58 1.48 2.72
C GLN A 67 -0.73 2.29 1.72
N VAL A 68 -1.16 3.51 1.38
CA VAL A 68 -0.44 4.41 0.47
C VAL A 68 0.95 4.73 1.01
N GLN A 69 1.05 5.08 2.29
CA GLN A 69 2.32 5.38 2.95
C GLN A 69 3.27 4.17 2.89
N ARG A 70 2.78 2.96 3.21
CA ARG A 70 3.57 1.72 3.08
C ARG A 70 4.15 1.57 1.67
N LEU A 71 3.33 1.78 0.63
CA LEU A 71 3.77 1.66 -0.77
C LEU A 71 4.83 2.69 -1.17
N GLN A 72 4.72 3.91 -0.66
CA GLN A 72 5.69 4.96 -0.89
C GLN A 72 7.00 4.69 -0.14
N SER A 73 6.94 4.18 1.09
CA SER A 73 8.13 3.78 1.86
C SER A 73 8.91 2.65 1.18
N TYR A 74 8.24 1.67 0.56
CA TYR A 74 8.93 0.64 -0.22
C TYR A 74 9.67 1.19 -1.45
N ARG A 75 9.16 2.26 -2.07
CA ARG A 75 9.85 2.95 -3.20
C ARG A 75 11.05 3.76 -2.74
N ALA A 76 11.10 4.17 -1.47
CA ALA A 76 12.12 5.04 -0.92
C ALA A 76 13.30 4.29 -0.27
N THR A 77 13.43 2.96 -0.42
CA THR A 77 14.56 2.23 0.16
C THR A 77 15.87 2.50 -0.63
N PRO A 78 16.91 3.07 0.01
CA PRO A 78 18.24 3.16 -0.58
C PRO A 78 18.99 1.82 -0.38
N ALA A 79 18.46 0.72 -0.91
CA ALA A 79 19.16 -0.57 -0.94
C ALA A 79 20.14 -0.68 -2.13
N ALA A 80 20.76 0.44 -2.52
CA ALA A 80 21.80 0.53 -3.55
C ALA A 80 23.11 1.15 -3.02
N VAL A 81 23.29 1.23 -1.70
CA VAL A 81 24.55 1.65 -1.10
C VAL A 81 24.96 0.57 -0.11
N ARG A 82 25.99 -0.22 -0.49
CA ARG A 82 26.91 -1.01 0.35
C ARG A 82 27.08 -2.48 -0.09
N VAL A 83 27.51 -2.72 -1.32
CA VAL A 83 28.25 -3.95 -1.65
C VAL A 83 29.34 -3.68 -2.70
N GLU A 84 30.14 -2.60 -2.64
CA GLU A 84 31.32 -2.44 -3.53
C GLU A 84 32.48 -1.65 -2.88
N ALA A 85 32.83 -1.94 -1.63
CA ALA A 85 34.06 -1.38 -1.04
C ALA A 85 34.68 -2.33 -0.01
N SER A 86 34.97 -3.57 -0.42
CA SER A 86 35.83 -4.49 0.34
C SER A 86 36.51 -5.46 -0.63
N ASN A 87 37.21 -4.91 -1.63
CA ASN A 87 38.24 -5.67 -2.34
C ASN A 87 39.40 -4.73 -2.71
N SER A 88 40.15 -4.30 -1.70
CA SER A 88 41.50 -3.78 -1.89
C SER A 88 42.41 -4.47 -0.89
N THR A 89 43.11 -5.45 -1.43
CA THR A 89 44.30 -6.15 -0.91
C THR A 89 45.28 -5.20 -0.20
N PRO A 90 45.84 -5.56 0.97
CA PRO A 90 47.09 -4.97 1.41
C PRO A 90 48.24 -5.68 0.69
N THR A 91 48.90 -4.97 -0.22
CA THR A 91 50.21 -5.34 -0.76
C THR A 91 51.21 -5.35 0.39
N GLU A 92 51.65 -6.54 0.76
CA GLU A 92 52.83 -6.77 1.57
C GLU A 92 54.06 -6.49 0.68
N GLU A 93 54.74 -5.36 0.89
CA GLU A 93 56.08 -5.13 0.31
C GLU A 93 57.09 -4.76 1.41
N ASN A 94 57.82 -5.82 1.77
CA ASN A 94 59.09 -5.99 2.45
C ASN A 94 60.13 -4.83 2.36
N PRO A 95 60.71 -4.35 3.47
CA PRO A 95 61.98 -3.63 3.45
C PRO A 95 63.16 -4.56 3.72
N ARG A 96 64.16 -4.49 2.81
CA ARG A 96 65.47 -5.12 2.94
C ARG A 96 66.30 -4.53 4.09
#